data_AF-A0A2R5FVT1-F1
#
_entry.id   AF-A0A2R5FVT1-F1
#
_cell.length_a   1.000
_cell.length_b   1.000
_cell.length_c   1.000
_cell.angle_alpha   90.00
_cell.angle_beta   90.00
_cell.angle_gamma   90.00
#
_symmetry.space_group_name_H-M   'P 1'
#
loop_
_entity.id
_entity.type
_entity.pdbx_description
1 polymer ?
#
loop_
_entity_poly.entity_id
_entity_poly.type
_entity_poly.pdbx_seq_one_letter_code
_entity_poly.pdbx_strand_id
1 'polypeptide(L)'
;MTVKVRRIIKLEVDVPGLGDRIKQAREARGRPVTQMAKEVGISRNYWYQLEAEAVLGGVAEETLRKIEEVLGVDLGVQFDD
;
A
#
# COMPACT_ATOMS: atom_id res chain seq x y z
N MET A 1 -39.35 -9.60 -16.42
CA MET A 1 -37.93 -9.84 -16.07
C MET A 1 -37.30 -8.51 -15.73
N THR A 2 -36.66 -8.40 -14.57
CA THR A 2 -35.96 -7.18 -14.16
C THR A 2 -34.47 -7.44 -14.08
N VAL A 3 -33.68 -6.57 -14.70
CA VAL A 3 -32.22 -6.60 -14.67
C VAL A 3 -31.72 -5.67 -13.57
N LYS A 4 -30.74 -6.13 -12.77
CA LYS A 4 -30.03 -5.29 -11.81
C LYS A 4 -28.77 -4.73 -12.48
N VAL A 5 -28.58 -3.42 -12.38
CA VAL A 5 -27.35 -2.74 -12.82
C VAL A 5 -26.52 -2.42 -11.58
N ARG A 6 -25.21 -2.66 -11.64
CA ARG A 6 -24.24 -2.31 -10.59
C ARG A 6 -23.30 -1.24 -11.13
N ARG A 7 -22.93 -0.27 -10.30
CA ARG A 7 -21.88 0.72 -10.60
C ARG A 7 -20.64 0.35 -9.79
N ILE A 8 -19.48 0.34 -10.44
CA ILE A 8 -18.17 0.24 -9.78
C ILE A 8 -17.69 1.67 -9.58
N ILE A 9 -17.42 2.08 -8.34
CA ILE A 9 -16.88 3.40 -8.02
C ILE A 9 -15.38 3.21 -7.77
N LYS A 10 -14.55 4.02 -8.44
CA LYS A 10 -13.12 4.14 -8.12
C LYS A 10 -13.01 5.17 -6.99
N LEU A 11 -12.63 4.71 -5.80
CA LEU A 11 -12.41 5.56 -4.62
C LEU A 11 -10.90 5.70 -4.41
N GLU A 12 -10.42 6.94 -4.31
CA GLU A 12 -9.01 7.27 -4.11
C GLU A 12 -8.94 8.19 -2.89
N VAL A 13 -8.00 7.91 -1.98
CA VAL A 13 -7.76 8.70 -0.77
C VAL A 13 -6.31 9.16 -0.75
N ASP A 14 -6.10 10.46 -0.51
CA ASP A 14 -4.77 11.01 -0.31
C ASP A 14 -4.33 10.78 1.13
N VAL A 15 -3.26 10.00 1.30
CA VAL A 15 -2.68 9.70 2.62
C VAL A 15 -1.25 10.27 2.66
N PRO A 16 -1.08 11.55 3.00
CA PRO A 16 0.24 12.16 3.08
C PRO A 16 1.08 11.54 4.20
N GLY A 17 2.37 11.32 3.95
CA GLY A 17 3.30 10.71 4.89
C GLY A 17 3.17 9.19 5.01
N LEU A 18 2.41 8.54 4.12
CA LEU A 18 2.31 7.08 4.08
C LEU A 18 3.68 6.45 3.79
N GLY A 19 4.45 7.06 2.88
CA GLY A 19 5.79 6.59 2.54
C GLY A 19 6.74 6.57 3.75
N ASP A 20 6.73 7.65 4.54
CA ASP A 20 7.53 7.74 5.76
C ASP A 20 7.08 6.72 6.82
N ARG A 21 5.77 6.48 6.97
CA ARG A 21 5.25 5.46 7.91
C ARG A 21 5.70 4.06 7.52
N ILE A 22 5.66 3.72 6.23
CA ILE A 22 6.17 2.44 5.70
C ILE A 22 7.66 2.30 5.99
N LYS A 23 8.43 3.37 5.73
CA LYS A 23 9.88 3.38 5.96
C LYS A 23 10.23 3.17 7.43
N GLN A 24 9.56 3.89 8.34
CA GLN A 24 9.78 3.75 9.79
C GLN A 24 9.46 2.33 10.27
N ALA A 25 8.33 1.76 9.83
CA ALA A 25 7.94 0.40 10.17
C ALA A 25 8.96 -0.63 9.63
N ARG A 26 9.48 -0.43 8.42
CA ARG A 26 10.56 -1.26 7.86
C ARG A 26 11.83 -1.17 8.69
N GLU A 27 12.27 0.04 9.03
CA GLU A 27 13.51 0.27 9.77
C GLU A 27 13.46 -0.35 11.16
N ALA A 28 12.30 -0.30 11.83
CA ALA A 28 12.07 -0.98 13.11
C ALA A 28 12.20 -2.52 13.02
N ARG A 29 11.94 -3.11 11.85
CA ARG A 29 12.05 -4.57 11.61
C ARG A 29 13.47 -5.03 11.27
N GLY A 30 14.33 -4.14 10.77
CA GLY A 30 15.72 -4.46 10.40
C GLY A 30 15.90 -5.44 9.23
N ARG A 31 14.84 -5.76 8.47
CA ARG A 31 14.94 -6.68 7.30
C ARG A 31 15.23 -5.89 6.01
N PRO A 32 15.92 -6.49 5.03
CA PRO A 32 16.25 -5.80 3.79
C PRO A 32 15.01 -5.60 2.90
N VAL A 33 14.94 -4.44 2.23
CA VAL A 33 13.85 -4.06 1.30
C VAL A 33 13.60 -5.14 0.24
N THR A 34 14.67 -5.77 -0.27
CA THR A 34 14.58 -6.82 -1.29
C THR A 34 13.78 -8.03 -0.83
N GLN A 35 13.90 -8.41 0.44
CA GLN A 35 13.18 -9.55 0.99
C GLN A 35 11.70 -9.20 1.18
N MET A 36 11.42 -8.04 1.81
CA MET A 36 10.05 -7.60 2.05
C MET A 36 9.28 -7.34 0.74
N ALA A 37 9.91 -6.70 -0.24
CA ALA A 37 9.30 -6.46 -1.54
C ALA A 37 8.92 -7.78 -2.24
N LYS A 38 9.77 -8.82 -2.11
CA LYS A 38 9.47 -10.15 -2.64
C LYS A 38 8.30 -10.81 -1.91
N GLU A 39 8.19 -10.65 -0.60
CA GLU A 39 7.06 -11.19 0.19
C GLU A 39 5.73 -10.50 -0.16
N VAL A 40 5.75 -9.18 -0.35
CA VAL A 40 4.57 -8.41 -0.81
C VAL A 40 4.22 -8.72 -2.27
N GLY A 41 5.20 -9.15 -3.07
CA GLY A 41 5.02 -9.44 -4.50
C GLY A 41 5.20 -8.21 -5.40
N ILE A 42 5.98 -7.22 -4.96
CA ILE A 42 6.29 -6.00 -5.70
C ILE A 42 7.78 -5.90 -6.04
N SER A 43 8.12 -5.03 -7.00
CA SER A 43 9.53 -4.77 -7.31
C SER A 43 10.19 -3.94 -6.20
N ARG A 44 11.49 -4.15 -6.00
CA ARG A 44 12.31 -3.33 -5.08
C ARG A 44 12.23 -1.83 -5.44
N ASN A 45 12.19 -1.51 -6.73
CA ASN A 45 12.08 -0.12 -7.19
C ASN A 45 10.73 0.50 -6.77
N TYR A 46 9.64 -0.25 -6.93
CA TYR A 46 8.31 0.19 -6.51
C TYR A 46 8.26 0.43 -4.99
N TRP A 47 8.90 -0.42 -4.19
CA TRP A 47 9.04 -0.19 -2.75
C TRP A 47 9.73 1.14 -2.43
N TYR A 48 10.85 1.46 -3.08
CA TYR A 48 11.51 2.75 -2.84
C TYR A 48 10.66 3.94 -3.31
N GLN A 49 9.89 3.78 -4.39
CA GLN A 49 8.95 4.81 -4.82
C GLN A 49 7.83 5.01 -3.79
N LEU A 50 7.35 3.94 -3.16
CA LEU A 50 6.37 4.02 -2.05
C LEU A 50 6.95 4.81 -0.88
N GLU A 51 8.15 4.45 -0.42
CA GLU A 51 8.81 5.16 0.70
C GLU A 51 9.13 6.62 0.38
N ALA A 52 9.38 6.95 -0.89
CA ALA A 52 9.64 8.31 -1.36
C ALA A 52 8.38 9.08 -1.77
N GLU A 53 7.18 8.49 -1.61
CA GLU A 53 5.90 9.04 -2.07
C GLU A 53 5.90 9.46 -3.56
N ALA A 54 6.71 8.77 -4.37
CA ALA A 54 6.93 9.04 -5.79
C ALA A 54 6.17 8.07 -6.71
N VAL A 55 5.22 7.32 -6.17
CA VAL A 55 4.40 6.37 -6.95
C VAL A 55 3.42 7.13 -7.83
N LEU A 56 3.52 6.92 -9.14
CA LEU A 56 2.60 7.47 -10.13
C LEU A 56 1.37 6.57 -10.24
N GLY A 57 0.19 7.13 -9.94
CA GLY A 57 -1.10 6.41 -10.07
C GLY A 57 -1.59 5.71 -8.80
N GLY A 58 -0.96 5.97 -7.66
CA GLY A 58 -1.39 5.46 -6.36
C GLY A 58 -1.00 4.01 -6.08
N VAL A 59 -1.44 3.52 -4.93
CA VAL A 59 -1.15 2.17 -4.43
C VAL A 59 -2.46 1.41 -4.35
N ALA A 60 -2.53 0.24 -4.97
CA ALA A 60 -3.70 -0.61 -4.85
C ALA A 60 -3.88 -1.03 -3.38
N GLU A 61 -5.13 -1.02 -2.89
CA GLU A 61 -5.44 -1.41 -1.51
C GLU A 61 -4.85 -2.78 -1.18
N GLU A 62 -4.98 -3.76 -2.08
CA GLU A 62 -4.43 -5.11 -1.86
C GLU A 62 -2.92 -5.10 -1.61
N THR A 63 -2.19 -4.18 -2.24
CA THR A 63 -0.74 -4.06 -2.08
C THR A 63 -0.43 -3.43 -0.73
N LEU A 64 -1.21 -2.42 -0.34
CA LEU A 64 -1.09 -1.80 0.98
C LEU A 64 -1.37 -2.81 2.10
N ARG A 65 -2.44 -3.61 2.01
CA ARG A 65 -2.76 -4.65 3.00
C ARG A 65 -1.66 -5.70 3.12
N LYS A 66 -1.06 -6.11 2.00
CA LYS A 66 0.11 -7.02 2.02
C LYS A 66 1.33 -6.37 2.66
N ILE A 67 1.56 -5.08 2.44
CA ILE A 67 2.63 -4.33 3.12
C ILE A 67 2.39 -4.31 4.63
N GLU A 68 1.16 -4.02 5.07
CA GLU A 68 0.75 -4.06 6.48
C GLU A 68 0.99 -5.44 7.10
N GLU A 69 0.63 -6.52 6.40
CA GLU A 69 0.87 -7.90 6.84
C GLU A 69 2.36 -8.22 6.99
N VAL A 70 3.18 -7.91 5.97
CA VAL A 70 4.63 -8.20 5.97
C VAL A 70 5.37 -7.36 7.01
N LEU A 71 4.93 -6.12 7.23
CA LEU A 71 5.48 -5.25 8.27
C LEU A 71 4.89 -5.57 9.65
N GLY A 72 3.74 -6.24 9.70
CA GLY A 72 2.96 -6.50 10.91
C GLY A 72 2.57 -5.22 11.64
N VAL A 73 2.13 -4.20 10.89
CA VAL A 73 1.68 -2.90 11.41
C VAL A 73 0.37 -2.50 10.73
N ASP A 74 -0.39 -1.64 11.39
CA ASP A 74 -1.56 -0.98 10.80
C ASP A 74 -1.15 0.43 10.35
N LEU A 75 -1.30 0.70 9.05
CA LEU A 75 -1.02 2.01 8.44
C LEU A 75 -2.27 2.91 8.48
N GLY A 76 -3.36 2.50 9.12
CA GLY A 76 -4.52 3.34 9.40
C GLY A 76 -5.20 3.90 8.16
N VAL A 77 -5.00 3.30 6.99
CA VAL A 77 -5.61 3.76 5.74
C VAL A 77 -7.01 3.18 5.64
N GLN A 78 -7.98 4.09 5.70
CA GLN A 78 -9.40 3.80 5.58
C GLN A 78 -9.94 4.48 4.32
N PHE A 79 -10.76 3.74 3.61
CA PHE A 79 -11.55 4.24 2.49
C PHE A 79 -12.94 4.48 3.06
N ASP A 80 -13.18 5.68 3.61
CA ASP A 80 -14.54 6.08 4.03
C ASP A 80 -15.46 6.10 2.80
N ASP A 81 -16.66 5.54 2.94
CA ASP A 81 -17.71 5.40 1.90
C ASP A 81 -18.34 6.76 1.52
#